data_AF-A0A4Y9YK15-F1
#
_entry.id   AF-A0A4Y9YK15-F1
#
_cell.length_a   1.000
_cell.length_b   1.000
_cell.length_c   1.000
_cell.angle_alpha   90.00
_cell.angle_beta   90.00
_cell.angle_gamma   90.00
#
_symmetry.space_group_name_H-M   'P 1'
#
loop_
_entity.id
_entity.type
_entity.pdbx_description
1 polymer ?
#
loop_
_entity_poly.entity_id
_entity_poly.type
_entity_poly.pdbx_seq_one_letter_code
_entity_poly.pdbx_strand_id
1 'polypeptide(L)'
;MAFVRLRKLRIAAFPSNHSIILLKMFEELPPTVVELELRYHAWPSPQQLVPTATLLPNLRVLEMHQERAWCSLCNTCNVLRLKDDPVTITYTNGDGLPVRASASVRSAPTSPLTLFIPQKLYNRYLAPLLHLRTVRLSAAYTLYGSVGLQDLKTPWRGECGECTSLHLTDEAFVADWEAQNKEEPHPPSLRKVIWTFAPVEEEESSEEDTESDYVDDLTRLQERYWMELDHDSDDDSGWDSLGSGDEN
;
A
#
# COMPACT_ATOMS: atom_id res chain seq x y z
N MET A 1 -6.93 26.19 -15.07
CA MET A 1 -6.15 24.98 -14.72
C MET A 1 -4.71 25.16 -15.18
N ALA A 2 -3.78 25.17 -14.23
CA ALA A 2 -2.35 25.10 -14.56
C ALA A 2 -2.01 23.67 -15.05
N PHE A 3 -0.96 23.53 -15.86
CA PHE A 3 -0.36 22.24 -16.24
C PHE A 3 -1.14 21.29 -17.18
N VAL A 4 -1.89 21.80 -18.16
CA VAL A 4 -2.64 21.00 -19.18
C VAL A 4 -1.77 19.98 -19.97
N ARG A 5 -0.44 20.08 -19.91
CA ARG A 5 0.50 19.18 -20.60
C ARG A 5 1.31 18.28 -19.67
N LEU A 6 1.04 18.30 -18.36
CA LEU A 6 1.76 17.47 -17.40
C LEU A 6 1.43 15.99 -17.65
N ARG A 7 2.46 15.21 -17.95
CA ARG A 7 2.34 13.77 -18.23
C ARG A 7 3.07 12.90 -17.22
N LYS A 8 4.15 13.41 -16.64
CA LYS A 8 4.95 12.73 -15.63
C LYS A 8 5.01 13.59 -14.40
N LEU A 9 4.69 13.01 -13.25
CA LEU A 9 4.81 13.66 -11.95
C LEU A 9 5.68 12.79 -11.06
N ARG A 10 6.65 13.42 -10.41
CA ARG A 10 7.40 12.82 -9.30
C ARG A 10 7.06 13.56 -8.02
N ILE A 11 6.68 12.81 -7.01
CA ILE A 11 6.42 13.29 -5.66
C ILE A 11 7.49 12.67 -4.76
N ALA A 12 8.27 13.53 -4.12
CA ALA A 12 9.18 13.16 -3.05
C ALA A 12 8.64 13.82 -1.78
N ALA A 13 8.01 13.06 -0.91
CA ALA A 13 7.61 13.55 0.40
C ALA A 13 8.34 12.77 1.47
N PHE A 14 8.86 13.48 2.47
CA PHE A 14 9.52 12.89 3.63
C PHE A 14 8.53 12.09 4.50
N PRO A 15 8.98 11.25 5.45
CA PRO A 15 8.10 10.28 6.12
C PRO A 15 7.07 10.84 7.13
N SER A 16 6.79 12.15 7.15
CA SER A 16 5.73 12.68 8.03
C SER A 16 4.31 12.35 7.48
N ASN A 17 3.25 12.52 8.26
CA ASN A 17 1.85 12.16 7.96
C ASN A 17 1.24 12.89 6.72
N HIS A 18 1.83 12.73 5.54
CA HIS A 18 1.47 13.45 4.30
C HIS A 18 0.32 12.81 3.53
N SER A 19 -0.39 11.82 4.06
CA SER A 19 -1.50 11.17 3.37
C SER A 19 -2.58 12.17 2.95
N ILE A 20 -2.88 13.15 3.81
CA ILE A 20 -3.88 14.21 3.54
C ILE A 20 -3.37 15.22 2.50
N ILE A 21 -2.08 15.58 2.56
CA ILE A 21 -1.49 16.52 1.61
C ILE A 21 -1.42 15.90 0.21
N LEU A 22 -1.07 14.60 0.13
CA LEU A 22 -1.12 13.83 -1.11
C LEU A 22 -2.53 13.77 -1.70
N LEU A 23 -3.54 13.49 -0.86
CA LEU A 23 -4.95 13.46 -1.26
C LEU A 23 -5.37 14.76 -1.93
N LYS A 24 -5.19 15.89 -1.23
CA LYS A 24 -5.52 17.23 -1.74
C LYS A 24 -4.75 17.56 -3.01
N MET A 25 -3.48 17.16 -3.09
CA MET A 25 -2.69 17.38 -4.30
C MET A 25 -3.22 16.57 -5.49
N PHE A 26 -3.66 15.32 -5.27
CA PHE A 26 -4.19 14.47 -6.33
C PHE A 26 -5.49 15.00 -6.94
N GLU A 27 -6.34 15.66 -6.16
CA GLU A 27 -7.58 16.28 -6.66
C GLU A 27 -7.32 17.39 -7.68
N GLU A 28 -6.20 18.11 -7.53
CA GLU A 28 -5.78 19.20 -8.42
C GLU A 28 -4.95 18.71 -9.63
N LEU A 29 -4.60 17.42 -9.68
CA LEU A 29 -3.78 16.91 -10.78
C LEU A 29 -4.59 16.77 -12.08
N PRO A 30 -4.02 17.18 -13.22
CA PRO A 30 -4.69 17.00 -14.49
C PRO A 30 -4.74 15.51 -14.85
N PRO A 31 -5.85 15.03 -15.45
CA PRO A 31 -5.99 13.63 -15.88
C PRO A 31 -5.03 13.23 -17.01
N THR A 32 -4.20 14.16 -17.49
CA THR A 32 -3.14 13.94 -18.47
C THR A 32 -1.90 13.27 -17.90
N VAL A 33 -1.79 13.19 -16.56
CA VAL A 33 -0.71 12.45 -15.90
C VAL A 33 -0.86 10.96 -16.22
N VAL A 34 0.18 10.40 -16.82
CA VAL A 34 0.26 9.00 -17.25
C VAL A 34 1.43 8.26 -16.59
N GLU A 35 2.36 8.99 -15.97
CA GLU A 35 3.47 8.43 -15.20
C GLU A 35 3.52 9.11 -13.83
N LEU A 36 3.51 8.31 -12.77
CA LEU A 36 3.60 8.76 -11.39
C LEU A 36 4.77 8.06 -10.71
N GLU A 37 5.64 8.85 -10.08
CA GLU A 37 6.77 8.38 -9.29
C GLU A 37 6.62 8.90 -7.85
N LEU A 38 6.66 7.99 -6.89
CA LEU A 38 6.45 8.24 -5.46
C LEU A 38 7.74 7.83 -4.73
N ARG A 39 8.36 8.77 -3.99
CA ARG A 39 9.60 8.52 -3.22
C ARG A 39 9.50 9.00 -1.78
N TYR A 40 10.27 8.34 -0.89
CA TYR A 40 10.50 8.70 0.53
C TYR A 40 9.26 8.75 1.42
N HIS A 41 8.11 8.42 0.85
CA HIS A 41 6.94 8.11 1.65
C HIS A 41 7.27 6.88 2.49
N ALA A 42 7.16 7.03 3.81
CA ALA A 42 6.95 5.91 4.72
C ALA A 42 5.59 5.30 4.36
N TRP A 43 5.49 4.63 3.21
CA TRP A 43 4.24 4.11 2.69
C TRP A 43 3.69 3.14 3.74
N PRO A 44 2.56 3.50 4.38
CA PRO A 44 1.72 2.62 5.15
C PRO A 44 0.97 1.72 4.19
N SER A 45 -0.05 1.04 4.69
CA SER A 45 -0.84 0.08 3.93
C SER A 45 -1.18 0.50 2.49
N PRO A 46 -1.29 -0.44 1.55
CA PRO A 46 -1.61 -0.15 0.15
C PRO A 46 -2.96 0.55 -0.05
N GLN A 47 -3.78 0.70 1.00
CA GLN A 47 -4.96 1.57 1.03
C GLN A 47 -4.65 3.01 0.63
N GLN A 48 -3.42 3.47 0.86
CA GLN A 48 -3.01 4.80 0.43
C GLN A 48 -2.90 4.96 -1.09
N LEU A 49 -2.99 3.89 -1.88
CA LEU A 49 -3.06 3.96 -3.34
C LEU A 49 -4.46 4.26 -3.88
N VAL A 50 -5.50 4.22 -3.03
CA VAL A 50 -6.88 4.53 -3.44
C VAL A 50 -6.97 5.87 -4.19
N PRO A 51 -6.38 6.98 -3.71
CA PRO A 51 -6.48 8.27 -4.40
C PRO A 51 -5.80 8.25 -5.76
N THR A 52 -4.63 7.61 -5.85
CA THR A 52 -3.92 7.41 -7.13
C THR A 52 -4.80 6.63 -8.11
N ALA A 53 -5.43 5.54 -7.65
CA ALA A 53 -6.29 4.71 -8.48
C ALA A 53 -7.57 5.42 -8.95
N THR A 54 -8.15 6.26 -8.10
CA THR A 54 -9.41 6.97 -8.37
C THR A 54 -9.20 8.24 -9.20
N LEU A 55 -8.15 9.01 -8.92
CA LEU A 55 -7.96 10.36 -9.47
C LEU A 55 -7.06 10.39 -10.72
N LEU A 56 -6.29 9.32 -10.97
CA LEU A 56 -5.41 9.20 -12.14
C LEU A 56 -5.83 8.03 -13.05
N PRO A 57 -7.04 8.04 -13.62
CA PRO A 57 -7.57 6.89 -14.38
C PRO A 57 -6.74 6.55 -15.64
N ASN A 58 -5.96 7.51 -16.15
CA ASN A 58 -5.11 7.34 -17.32
C ASN A 58 -3.69 6.88 -16.98
N LEU A 59 -3.39 6.59 -15.71
CA LEU A 59 -2.07 6.19 -15.26
C LEU A 59 -1.60 4.93 -16.01
N ARG A 60 -0.38 4.99 -16.56
CA ARG A 60 0.25 3.91 -17.32
C ARG A 60 1.46 3.33 -16.60
N VAL A 61 2.20 4.18 -15.88
CA VAL A 61 3.37 3.79 -15.12
C VAL A 61 3.23 4.30 -13.70
N LEU A 62 3.30 3.38 -12.73
CA LEU A 62 3.40 3.69 -11.32
C LEU A 62 4.77 3.24 -10.83
N GLU A 63 5.55 4.15 -10.26
CA GLU A 63 6.85 3.87 -9.69
C GLU A 63 6.84 4.27 -8.22
N MET A 64 7.20 3.33 -7.34
CA MET A 64 7.17 3.48 -5.90
C MET A 64 8.53 3.10 -5.35
N HIS A 65 9.20 4.07 -4.74
CA HIS A 65 10.46 3.85 -4.04
C HIS A 65 10.18 3.70 -2.55
N GLN A 66 10.38 2.50 -1.99
CA GLN A 66 10.00 2.16 -0.63
C GLN A 66 11.22 1.75 0.19
N GLU A 67 11.43 2.42 1.33
CA GLU A 67 12.40 2.00 2.35
C GLU A 67 11.94 0.73 3.07
N ARG A 68 10.62 0.58 3.22
CA ARG A 68 9.99 -0.60 3.81
C ARG A 68 8.96 -1.14 2.83
N ALA A 69 9.13 -2.40 2.42
CA ALA A 69 8.18 -3.05 1.54
C ALA A 69 6.99 -3.59 2.35
N TRP A 70 5.79 -3.50 1.77
CA TRP A 70 4.59 -4.08 2.37
C TRP A 70 4.60 -5.60 2.21
N CYS A 71 4.68 -6.32 3.33
CA CYS A 71 4.55 -7.77 3.33
C CYS A 71 3.07 -8.18 3.41
N SER A 72 2.60 -8.88 2.39
CA SER A 72 1.23 -9.39 2.29
C SER A 72 0.93 -10.61 3.17
N LEU A 73 1.97 -11.27 3.72
CA LEU A 73 1.82 -12.40 4.63
C LEU A 73 1.49 -11.95 6.05
N CYS A 74 2.27 -11.01 6.60
CA CYS A 74 2.03 -10.47 7.95
C CYS A 74 1.28 -9.12 7.97
N ASN A 75 1.01 -8.51 6.80
CA ASN A 75 0.35 -7.21 6.66
C ASN A 75 1.08 -6.07 7.40
N THR A 76 2.41 -6.07 7.34
CA THR A 76 3.26 -5.01 7.92
C THR A 76 4.28 -4.51 6.90
N CYS A 77 4.74 -3.26 7.05
CA CYS A 77 5.86 -2.73 6.29
C CYS A 77 7.17 -3.08 7.00
N ASN A 78 8.08 -3.76 6.30
CA ASN A 78 9.37 -4.12 6.89
C ASN A 78 10.51 -3.95 5.87
N VAL A 79 11.72 -3.81 6.39
CA VAL A 79 12.94 -3.91 5.58
C VAL A 79 13.14 -5.37 5.20
N LEU A 80 13.53 -5.61 3.96
CA LEU A 80 13.81 -6.96 3.48
C LEU A 80 15.13 -7.45 4.08
N ARG A 81 15.12 -8.58 4.78
CA ARG A 81 16.33 -9.20 5.34
C ARG A 81 16.68 -10.42 4.52
N LEU A 82 17.80 -10.38 3.81
CA LEU A 82 18.24 -11.45 2.90
C LEU A 82 19.60 -11.98 3.30
N LYS A 83 19.89 -13.19 2.85
CA LYS A 83 21.20 -13.80 2.99
C LYS A 83 22.23 -13.25 1.99
N ASP A 84 21.78 -12.97 0.77
CA ASP A 84 22.61 -12.57 -0.37
C ASP A 84 22.05 -11.30 -1.01
N ASP A 85 22.87 -10.60 -1.80
CA ASP A 85 22.46 -9.41 -2.54
C ASP A 85 21.35 -9.76 -3.55
N PRO A 86 20.17 -9.13 -3.46
CA PRO A 86 19.08 -9.40 -4.38
C PRO A 86 19.36 -8.80 -5.76
N VAL A 87 19.02 -9.56 -6.80
CA VAL A 87 18.98 -9.06 -8.18
C VAL A 87 17.61 -8.49 -8.52
N THR A 88 17.55 -7.54 -9.44
CA THR A 88 16.29 -7.02 -9.99
C THR A 88 15.38 -8.16 -10.48
N ILE A 89 14.13 -8.18 -10.01
CA ILE A 89 13.13 -9.16 -10.46
C ILE A 89 12.18 -8.49 -11.43
N THR A 90 11.90 -9.15 -12.56
CA THR A 90 10.94 -8.66 -13.55
C THR A 90 9.88 -9.72 -13.85
N TYR A 91 8.64 -9.35 -13.63
CA TYR A 91 7.47 -10.13 -13.99
C TYR A 91 6.85 -9.57 -15.27
N THR A 92 6.60 -10.41 -16.28
CA THR A 92 6.15 -9.99 -17.62
C THR A 92 4.68 -10.24 -17.93
N ASN A 93 3.92 -10.79 -16.98
CA ASN A 93 2.49 -11.08 -17.11
C ASN A 93 1.63 -10.25 -16.14
N GLY A 94 2.21 -9.20 -15.56
CA GLY A 94 1.55 -8.42 -14.50
C GLY A 94 1.53 -9.10 -13.13
N ASP A 95 2.06 -10.32 -13.01
CA ASP A 95 2.34 -10.98 -11.75
C ASP A 95 3.37 -10.19 -10.91
N GLY A 96 3.50 -10.50 -9.61
CA GLY A 96 4.55 -9.94 -8.77
C GLY A 96 4.17 -8.71 -7.93
N LEU A 97 2.91 -8.27 -7.99
CA LEU A 97 2.37 -7.39 -6.94
C LEU A 97 2.16 -8.20 -5.64
N PRO A 98 2.31 -7.59 -4.45
CA PRO A 98 2.11 -8.31 -3.19
C PRO A 98 0.72 -8.93 -3.08
N VAL A 99 0.69 -10.26 -2.93
CA VAL A 99 -0.53 -11.06 -2.86
C VAL A 99 -0.68 -11.65 -1.47
N ARG A 100 -1.87 -11.54 -0.86
CA ARG A 100 -2.07 -12.00 0.52
C ARG A 100 -2.24 -13.51 0.60
N ALA A 101 -1.69 -14.13 1.66
CA ALA A 101 -2.15 -15.44 2.11
C ALA A 101 -3.53 -15.37 2.76
N SER A 102 -4.47 -16.22 2.34
CA SER A 102 -5.74 -16.30 3.05
C SER A 102 -5.47 -16.60 4.53
N ALA A 103 -6.27 -16.03 5.42
CA ALA A 103 -6.07 -16.11 6.87
C ALA A 103 -6.23 -17.53 7.47
N SER A 104 -6.27 -18.58 6.64
CA SER A 104 -6.41 -19.97 7.08
C SER A 104 -5.11 -20.60 7.59
N VAL A 105 -4.11 -19.80 7.97
CA VAL A 105 -3.03 -20.32 8.82
C VAL A 105 -3.68 -20.73 10.13
N ARG A 106 -3.69 -22.05 10.39
CA ARG A 106 -4.43 -22.74 11.44
C ARG A 106 -4.03 -22.32 12.87
N SER A 107 -4.25 -21.07 13.26
CA SER A 107 -4.32 -20.72 14.68
C SER A 107 -5.67 -21.22 15.21
N ALA A 108 -5.61 -22.14 16.18
CA ALA A 108 -6.79 -22.76 16.80
C ALA A 108 -7.87 -21.72 17.17
N PRO A 109 -9.15 -22.03 16.98
CA PRO A 109 -10.25 -21.07 17.13
C PRO A 109 -10.50 -20.82 18.62
N THR A 110 -10.05 -19.70 19.15
CA THR A 110 -10.43 -19.27 20.51
C THR A 110 -10.93 -17.84 20.62
N SER A 111 -11.05 -17.08 19.52
CA SER A 111 -11.61 -15.73 19.61
C SER A 111 -12.54 -15.38 18.43
N PRO A 112 -13.83 -15.10 18.67
CA PRO A 112 -14.82 -14.78 17.64
C PRO A 112 -14.78 -13.31 17.15
N LEU A 113 -13.71 -12.56 17.41
CA LEU A 113 -13.60 -11.14 17.05
C LEU A 113 -12.44 -10.80 16.10
N THR A 114 -11.89 -11.78 15.38
CA THR A 114 -10.99 -11.46 14.26
C THR A 114 -11.78 -10.80 13.14
N LEU A 115 -11.76 -9.46 13.13
CA LEU A 115 -12.21 -8.62 12.04
C LEU A 115 -11.59 -9.17 10.75
N PHE A 116 -12.41 -9.82 9.93
CA PHE A 116 -12.03 -10.33 8.61
C PHE A 116 -11.83 -9.12 7.69
N ILE A 117 -10.68 -8.46 7.80
CA ILE A 117 -10.29 -7.39 6.90
C ILE A 117 -9.73 -8.06 5.63
N PRO A 118 -10.47 -8.11 4.51
CA PRO A 118 -10.09 -8.88 3.34
C PRO A 118 -9.21 -7.99 2.47
N GLN A 119 -7.89 -8.16 2.58
CA GLN A 119 -6.98 -7.16 2.04
C GLN A 119 -5.87 -7.79 1.17
N LYS A 120 -6.28 -8.15 -0.05
CA LYS A 120 -5.45 -8.38 -1.26
C LYS A 120 -5.19 -7.04 -1.95
N LEU A 121 -4.31 -6.22 -1.37
CA LEU A 121 -4.50 -4.77 -1.48
C LEU A 121 -4.02 -4.12 -2.76
N TYR A 122 -2.79 -4.37 -3.21
CA TYR A 122 -2.27 -3.69 -4.40
C TYR A 122 -3.09 -4.02 -5.63
N ASN A 123 -3.29 -5.31 -5.89
CA ASN A 123 -4.07 -5.79 -7.02
C ASN A 123 -5.50 -5.24 -7.01
N ARG A 124 -6.18 -5.26 -5.86
CA ARG A 124 -7.52 -4.68 -5.70
C ARG A 124 -7.56 -3.16 -5.93
N TYR A 125 -6.64 -2.41 -5.35
CA TYR A 125 -6.66 -0.95 -5.46
C TYR A 125 -6.21 -0.48 -6.83
N LEU A 126 -5.32 -1.21 -7.50
CA LEU A 126 -4.86 -0.87 -8.84
C LEU A 126 -5.78 -1.43 -9.94
N ALA A 127 -6.66 -2.39 -9.63
CA ALA A 127 -7.58 -3.00 -10.60
C ALA A 127 -8.40 -1.98 -11.43
N PRO A 128 -8.90 -0.86 -10.87
CA PRO A 128 -9.61 0.16 -11.63
C PRO A 128 -8.77 0.88 -12.69
N LEU A 129 -7.43 0.83 -12.61
CA LEU A 129 -6.55 1.51 -13.55
C LEU A 129 -6.43 0.74 -14.86
N LEU A 130 -7.41 0.92 -15.74
CA LEU A 130 -7.55 0.23 -17.03
C LEU A 130 -6.36 0.45 -17.97
N HIS A 131 -5.55 1.47 -17.74
CA HIS A 131 -4.40 1.83 -18.57
C HIS A 131 -3.05 1.54 -17.91
N LEU A 132 -3.03 1.05 -16.67
CA LEU A 132 -1.79 0.75 -15.95
C LEU A 132 -1.09 -0.42 -16.64
N ARG A 133 0.14 -0.19 -17.11
CA ARG A 133 0.95 -1.17 -17.87
C ARG A 133 2.18 -1.62 -17.10
N THR A 134 2.74 -0.74 -16.27
CA THR A 134 3.98 -1.00 -15.55
C THR A 134 3.89 -0.51 -14.13
N VAL A 135 4.21 -1.39 -13.19
CA VAL A 135 4.49 -1.04 -11.80
C VAL A 135 5.98 -1.28 -11.53
N ARG A 136 6.64 -0.30 -10.94
CA ARG A 136 8.02 -0.41 -10.46
C ARG A 136 8.02 -0.20 -8.96
N LEU A 137 8.60 -1.14 -8.24
CA LEU A 137 8.71 -1.15 -6.80
C LEU A 137 10.20 -1.19 -6.45
N SER A 138 10.61 -0.38 -5.49
CA SER A 138 11.90 -0.55 -4.83
C SER A 138 11.67 -1.04 -3.40
N ALA A 139 12.53 -1.93 -2.93
CA ALA A 139 12.57 -2.34 -1.54
C ALA A 139 13.97 -2.13 -0.99
N ALA A 140 14.08 -1.52 0.19
CA ALA A 140 15.36 -1.53 0.89
C ALA A 140 15.63 -2.92 1.49
N TYR A 141 16.89 -3.32 1.51
CA TYR A 141 17.31 -4.60 2.08
C TYR A 141 18.53 -4.50 2.98
N THR A 142 18.71 -5.53 3.82
CA THR A 142 19.89 -5.77 4.65
C THR A 142 20.35 -7.22 4.50
N LEU A 143 21.64 -7.48 4.71
CA LEU A 143 22.26 -8.80 4.53
C LEU A 143 22.27 -9.66 5.82
N TYR A 144 21.32 -9.43 6.72
CA TYR A 144 21.19 -10.14 8.01
C TYR A 144 20.09 -11.22 7.98
N GLY A 145 19.68 -11.67 6.79
CA GLY A 145 18.65 -12.70 6.61
C GLY A 145 19.21 -14.12 6.55
N SER A 146 18.33 -15.10 6.76
CA SER A 146 18.63 -16.54 6.66
C SER A 146 18.40 -17.12 5.26
N VAL A 147 17.71 -16.39 4.38
CA VAL A 147 17.20 -16.89 3.10
C VAL A 147 17.52 -15.90 1.98
N GLY A 148 17.96 -16.41 0.82
CA GLY A 148 18.07 -15.65 -0.42
C GLY A 148 16.81 -15.77 -1.27
N LEU A 149 16.56 -14.80 -2.15
CA LEU A 149 15.37 -14.82 -3.04
C LEU A 149 15.39 -16.02 -4.02
N GLN A 150 16.56 -16.57 -4.30
CA GLN A 150 16.76 -17.77 -5.12
C GLN A 150 16.39 -19.08 -4.41
N ASP A 151 16.27 -19.08 -3.07
CA ASP A 151 15.98 -20.27 -2.28
C ASP A 151 14.47 -20.57 -2.16
N LEU A 152 13.64 -19.65 -2.65
CA LEU A 152 12.19 -19.67 -2.47
C LEU A 152 11.51 -20.70 -3.37
N LYS A 153 10.41 -21.27 -2.88
CA LYS A 153 9.60 -22.26 -3.62
C LYS A 153 8.55 -21.62 -4.54
N THR A 154 8.39 -20.31 -4.45
CA THR A 154 7.45 -19.51 -5.24
C THR A 154 8.08 -18.16 -5.59
N PRO A 155 7.66 -17.49 -6.68
CA PRO A 155 8.17 -16.16 -7.00
C PRO A 155 7.86 -15.14 -5.90
N TRP A 156 8.88 -14.40 -5.46
CA TRP A 156 8.78 -13.38 -4.41
C TRP A 156 8.02 -12.13 -4.85
N ARG A 157 7.00 -11.71 -4.10
CA ARG A 157 6.08 -10.63 -4.49
C ARG A 157 6.07 -9.46 -3.51
N GLY A 158 7.09 -9.33 -2.66
CA GLY A 158 7.18 -8.23 -1.69
C GLY A 158 7.15 -8.68 -0.22
N GLU A 159 7.24 -9.98 0.05
CA GLU A 159 7.20 -10.51 1.41
C GLU A 159 8.45 -10.12 2.21
N CYS A 160 8.31 -9.84 3.52
CA CYS A 160 9.46 -9.52 4.37
C CYS A 160 10.37 -10.73 4.59
N GLY A 161 11.60 -10.51 5.06
CA GLY A 161 12.57 -11.59 5.25
C GLY A 161 12.11 -12.70 6.20
N GLU A 162 11.40 -12.33 7.28
CA GLU A 162 10.87 -13.29 8.25
C GLU A 162 9.78 -14.18 7.63
N CYS A 163 8.76 -13.60 6.99
CA CYS A 163 7.73 -14.38 6.32
C CYS A 163 8.27 -15.19 5.14
N THR A 164 9.26 -14.64 4.42
CA THR A 164 9.98 -15.35 3.37
C THR A 164 10.65 -16.61 3.91
N SER A 165 11.35 -16.50 5.05
CA SER A 165 12.02 -17.64 5.68
C SER A 165 11.08 -18.63 6.36
N LEU A 166 9.95 -18.18 6.89
CA LEU A 166 9.01 -19.05 7.62
C LEU A 166 8.03 -19.77 6.70
N HIS A 167 7.64 -19.14 5.59
CA HIS A 167 6.50 -19.60 4.79
C HIS A 167 6.89 -19.92 3.34
N LEU A 168 7.71 -19.10 2.69
CA LEU A 168 7.98 -19.26 1.26
C LEU A 168 9.03 -20.34 0.93
N THR A 169 9.64 -20.92 1.96
CA THR A 169 10.50 -22.10 1.84
C THR A 169 9.75 -23.43 2.08
N ASP A 170 8.52 -23.38 2.60
CA ASP A 170 7.66 -24.54 2.85
C ASP A 170 6.78 -24.82 1.62
N GLU A 171 7.01 -25.97 0.98
CA GLU A 171 6.29 -26.38 -0.23
C GLU A 171 4.78 -26.59 0.01
N ALA A 172 4.39 -27.10 1.17
CA ALA A 172 2.98 -27.34 1.49
C ALA A 172 2.24 -26.01 1.68
N PHE A 173 2.86 -25.07 2.41
CA PHE A 173 2.32 -23.72 2.54
C PHE A 173 2.19 -23.04 1.18
N VAL A 174 3.23 -23.09 0.36
CA VAL A 174 3.26 -22.44 -0.95
C VAL A 174 2.18 -22.98 -1.88
N ALA A 175 2.00 -24.30 -1.95
CA ALA A 175 0.97 -24.91 -2.79
C ALA A 175 -0.44 -24.45 -2.40
N ASP A 176 -0.76 -24.45 -1.11
CA ASP A 176 -2.04 -23.98 -0.59
C ASP A 176 -2.22 -22.46 -0.85
N TRP A 177 -1.14 -21.70 -0.64
CA TRP A 177 -1.11 -20.25 -0.84
C TRP A 177 -1.37 -19.85 -2.29
N GLU A 178 -0.70 -20.48 -3.24
CA GLU A 178 -0.88 -20.22 -4.67
C GLU A 178 -2.28 -20.63 -5.14
N ALA A 179 -2.80 -21.76 -4.67
CA ALA A 179 -4.15 -22.23 -5.01
C ALA A 179 -5.23 -21.21 -4.58
N GLN A 180 -5.09 -20.61 -3.39
CA GLN A 180 -6.02 -19.59 -2.87
C GLN A 180 -5.92 -18.23 -3.57
N ASN A 181 -4.85 -18.01 -4.33
CA ASN A 181 -4.56 -16.74 -4.97
C ASN A 181 -4.68 -16.75 -6.49
N LYS A 182 -5.10 -17.87 -7.06
CA LYS A 182 -5.27 -18.03 -8.51
C LYS A 182 -6.27 -17.07 -9.14
N GLU A 183 -7.31 -16.66 -8.42
CA GLU A 183 -8.42 -15.83 -8.93
C GLU A 183 -8.33 -14.36 -8.49
N GLU A 184 -7.13 -13.84 -8.26
CA GLU A 184 -6.99 -12.46 -7.81
C GLU A 184 -7.32 -11.45 -8.93
N PRO A 185 -8.13 -10.40 -8.64
CA PRO A 185 -8.38 -9.34 -9.61
C PRO A 185 -7.08 -8.61 -9.91
N HIS A 186 -6.66 -8.60 -11.17
CA HIS A 186 -5.47 -7.88 -11.64
C HIS A 186 -5.90 -6.67 -12.47
N PRO A 187 -5.10 -5.57 -12.50
CA PRO A 187 -5.36 -4.50 -13.46
C PRO A 187 -5.29 -5.08 -14.88
N PRO A 188 -6.30 -4.87 -15.74
CA PRO A 188 -6.47 -5.64 -16.97
C PRO A 188 -5.38 -5.37 -18.01
N SER A 189 -4.72 -4.21 -17.92
CA SER A 189 -3.63 -3.83 -18.83
C SER A 189 -2.24 -4.00 -18.23
N LEU A 190 -2.11 -4.49 -16.98
CA LEU A 190 -0.82 -4.60 -16.31
C LEU A 190 -0.01 -5.69 -17.00
N ARG A 191 1.15 -5.31 -17.52
CA ARG A 191 2.05 -6.22 -18.24
C ARG A 191 3.34 -6.46 -17.49
N LYS A 192 3.80 -5.48 -16.72
CA LYS A 192 5.13 -5.53 -16.14
C LYS A 192 5.14 -5.09 -14.69
N VAL A 193 5.67 -5.92 -13.82
CA VAL A 193 6.02 -5.54 -12.44
C VAL A 193 7.53 -5.70 -12.29
N ILE A 194 8.21 -4.67 -11.84
CA ILE A 194 9.66 -4.66 -11.66
C ILE A 194 9.96 -4.37 -10.21
N TRP A 195 10.72 -5.27 -9.57
CA TRP A 195 11.29 -5.05 -8.26
C TRP A 195 12.77 -4.71 -8.38
N THR A 196 13.14 -3.61 -7.75
CA THR A 196 14.52 -3.14 -7.61
C THR A 196 14.87 -3.08 -6.13
N PHE A 197 16.15 -3.17 -5.82
CA PHE A 197 16.61 -3.28 -4.44
C PHE A 197 17.73 -2.29 -4.19
N ALA A 198 17.69 -1.65 -3.02
CA ALA A 198 18.72 -0.75 -2.55
C ALA A 198 19.15 -1.20 -1.14
N PRO A 199 20.46 -1.23 -0.83
CA PRO A 199 20.88 -1.47 0.55
C PRO A 199 20.32 -0.35 1.44
N VAL A 200 19.94 -0.68 2.68
CA VAL A 200 19.65 0.36 3.67
C VAL A 200 20.94 1.14 3.91
N GLU A 201 20.89 2.45 3.70
CA GLU A 201 21.98 3.34 4.09
C GLU A 201 22.01 3.33 5.63
N GLU A 202 23.10 2.82 6.22
CA GLU A 202 23.33 3.02 7.65
C GLU A 202 23.56 4.51 7.83
N GLU A 203 22.54 5.23 8.31
CA GLU A 203 22.73 6.60 8.77
C GLU A 203 23.78 6.52 9.88
N GLU A 204 25.01 6.91 9.55
CA GLU A 204 26.07 7.14 10.54
C GLU A 204 25.45 8.10 11.55
N SER A 205 25.10 7.58 12.73
CA SER A 205 24.39 8.33 13.76
C SER A 205 25.30 9.46 14.22
N SER A 206 25.19 10.60 13.55
CA SER A 206 25.70 11.85 14.09
C SER A 206 24.79 12.17 15.27
N GLU A 207 25.33 11.98 16.48
CA GLU A 207 24.71 12.31 17.76
C GLU A 207 24.54 13.84 17.89
N GLU A 208 23.88 14.50 16.94
CA GLU A 208 23.50 15.91 17.07
C GLU A 208 22.08 16.00 17.62
N ASP A 209 22.01 16.03 18.95
CA ASP A 209 20.84 16.38 19.76
C ASP A 209 20.20 17.69 19.26
N THR A 210 19.24 17.59 18.33
CA THR A 210 18.30 18.67 18.02
C THR A 210 16.92 18.24 18.47
N GLU A 211 16.67 18.47 19.76
CA GLU A 211 15.35 18.49 20.38
C GLU A 211 14.48 19.51 19.63
N SER A 212 13.64 19.02 18.71
CA SER A 212 12.92 19.85 17.75
C SER A 212 11.43 19.88 18.09
N ASP A 213 10.95 21.07 18.46
CA ASP A 213 9.56 21.51 18.72
C ASP A 213 8.53 21.20 17.61
N TYR A 214 8.89 20.46 16.55
CA TYR A 214 8.03 20.17 15.39
C TYR A 214 6.82 19.26 15.66
N VAL A 215 6.80 18.54 16.78
CA VAL A 215 5.72 17.57 17.08
C VAL A 215 4.42 18.26 17.52
N ASP A 216 4.49 19.49 18.07
CA ASP A 216 3.30 20.20 18.59
C ASP A 216 2.41 20.76 17.46
N ASP A 217 3.00 21.23 16.36
CA ASP A 217 2.25 21.90 15.28
C ASP A 217 1.45 20.92 14.39
N LEU A 218 1.94 19.70 14.20
CA LEU A 218 1.24 18.64 13.45
C LEU A 218 0.04 18.08 14.22
N THR A 219 0.18 17.95 15.54
CA THR A 219 -0.89 17.47 16.42
C THR A 219 -2.09 18.43 16.40
N ARG A 220 -1.83 19.75 16.40
CA ARG A 220 -2.86 20.80 16.30
C ARG A 220 -3.61 20.81 14.97
N LEU A 221 -2.96 20.48 13.86
CA LEU A 221 -3.61 20.37 12.55
C LEU A 221 -4.52 19.13 12.45
N GLN A 222 -4.10 18.02 13.08
CA GLN A 222 -4.89 16.80 13.11
C GLN A 222 -6.16 16.96 13.98
N GLU A 223 -6.06 17.57 15.16
CA GLU A 223 -7.21 17.80 16.05
C GLU A 223 -8.27 18.73 15.44
N ARG A 224 -7.85 19.77 14.71
CA ARG A 224 -8.78 20.70 14.04
C ARG A 224 -9.62 20.01 12.96
N TYR A 225 -9.02 19.09 12.21
CA TYR A 225 -9.68 18.40 11.12
C TYR A 225 -10.74 17.39 11.59
N TRP A 226 -10.48 16.67 12.70
CA TRP A 226 -11.47 15.74 13.26
C TRP A 226 -12.68 16.49 13.85
N MET A 227 -12.48 17.69 14.41
CA MET A 227 -13.59 18.52 14.90
C MET A 227 -14.47 19.09 13.77
N GLU A 228 -13.91 19.37 12.59
CA GLU A 228 -14.67 19.88 11.44
C GLU A 228 -15.53 18.79 10.77
N LEU A 229 -15.16 17.51 10.87
CA LEU A 229 -15.92 16.40 10.29
C LEU A 229 -17.14 15.96 11.12
N ASP A 230 -17.14 16.24 12.43
CA ASP A 230 -18.24 15.87 13.34
C ASP A 230 -19.36 16.93 13.39
N HIS A 231 -19.29 18.00 12.59
CA HIS A 231 -20.28 19.09 12.61
C HIS A 231 -21.32 19.09 11.48
N ASP A 232 -21.28 18.11 10.57
CA ASP A 232 -22.21 18.05 9.42
C ASP A 232 -23.28 16.95 9.54
N SER A 233 -23.49 16.33 10.72
CA SER A 233 -24.46 15.21 10.88
C SER A 233 -25.79 15.54 11.54
N ASP A 234 -26.04 16.79 11.95
CA ASP A 234 -27.30 17.18 12.60
C ASP A 234 -28.10 18.13 11.70
N ASP A 235 -28.75 17.58 10.67
CA ASP A 235 -29.91 18.26 10.10
C ASP A 235 -31.03 17.30 9.66
N ASP A 236 -32.08 17.35 10.46
CA ASP A 236 -33.49 17.33 10.09
C ASP A 236 -34.12 16.04 9.57
N SER A 237 -34.71 15.27 10.49
CA SER A 237 -35.86 14.42 10.18
C SER A 237 -37.05 14.76 11.08
N GLY A 238 -37.72 15.86 10.74
CA GLY A 238 -39.10 16.13 11.15
C GLY A 238 -40.04 15.05 10.62
N TRP A 239 -40.38 14.07 11.48
CA TRP A 239 -41.47 13.14 11.24
C TRP A 239 -42.77 13.73 11.77
N ASP A 240 -43.54 14.32 10.86
CA ASP A 240 -44.92 14.73 11.11
C ASP A 240 -45.77 13.52 11.52
N SER A 241 -46.32 13.61 12.73
CA SER A 241 -47.29 12.68 13.29
C SER A 241 -48.63 12.83 12.57
N LEU A 242 -48.96 11.87 11.69
CA LEU A 242 -50.33 11.75 11.16
C LEU A 242 -51.22 11.08 12.20
N GLY A 243 -52.23 11.83 12.61
CA GLY A 243 -53.18 11.52 13.66
C GLY A 243 -54.05 10.29 13.37
N SER A 244 -54.26 9.53 14.45
CA SER A 244 -55.35 8.59 14.64
C SER A 244 -56.69 9.35 14.69
N GLY A 245 -57.53 9.15 13.68
CA GLY A 245 -58.95 9.48 13.72
C GLY A 245 -59.76 8.21 13.94
N ASP A 246 -60.40 8.13 15.10
CA ASP A 246 -61.49 7.19 15.40
C ASP A 246 -62.83 7.70 14.82
N GLU A 247 -63.83 6.81 14.86
CA GLU A 247 -65.29 7.01 14.64
C GLU A 247 -65.72 6.90 13.15
N ASN A 248 -66.63 6.02 12.72
CA ASN A 248 -67.84 5.46 13.34
C ASN A 248 -68.26 4.17 12.61
#